data_AF-A0A7Y9UM25-F1
#
_entry.id   AF-A0A7Y9UM25-F1
#
_cell.length_a   1.000
_cell.length_b   1.000
_cell.length_c   1.000
_cell.angle_alpha   90.00
_cell.angle_beta   90.00
_cell.angle_gamma   90.00
#
_symmetry.space_group_name_H-M   'P 1'
#
loop_
_entity.id
_entity.type
_entity.pdbx_description
1 polymer ?
#
loop_
_entity_poly.entity_id
_entity_poly.type
_entity_poly.pdbx_seq_one_letter_code
_entity_poly.pdbx_strand_id
1 'polypeptide(L)'
;MLAIWYLRRAVPWAGSLSCLAVALALIAVITEWPRLVGTGLPAMVLLTGAAAGFAFDEAAVRVTSVTVRGTRWAPLARLLAALVLALGGAGLAVAAADEAVLDRSDWALLALALGGGTAVVAVFLGRHQVARPGSWIASALVLAGLTPLVLAMLVELRSPYPLEAWTSTLRTGWASIAVLGWVGAAWLAFAGRPLRHAQP
;
A
#
# COMPACT_ATOMS: atom_id res chain seq x y z
N MET A 1 -16.87 11.33 17.24
CA MET A 1 -15.63 11.94 17.78
C MET A 1 -14.52 10.93 18.07
N LEU A 2 -14.78 9.80 18.75
CA LEU A 2 -13.75 8.79 19.06
C LEU A 2 -13.02 8.20 17.83
N ALA A 3 -13.75 7.86 16.76
CA ALA A 3 -13.14 7.27 15.56
C ALA A 3 -12.10 8.20 14.89
N ILE A 4 -12.42 9.50 14.76
CA ILE A 4 -11.52 10.51 14.21
C ILE A 4 -10.28 10.70 15.09
N TRP A 5 -10.45 10.62 16.42
CA TRP A 5 -9.33 10.70 17.35
C TRP A 5 -8.34 9.55 17.16
N TYR A 6 -8.83 8.32 17.00
CA TYR A 6 -7.98 7.16 16.69
C TYR A 6 -7.31 7.31 15.32
N LEU A 7 -8.04 7.76 14.30
CA LEU A 7 -7.51 7.97 12.96
C LEU A 7 -6.34 8.97 12.96
N ARG A 8 -6.45 10.08 13.70
CA ARG A 8 -5.39 11.10 13.78
C ARG A 8 -4.15 10.64 14.56
N ARG A 9 -4.29 9.72 15.52
CA ARG A 9 -3.18 9.32 16.41
C ARG A 9 -2.60 7.93 16.16
N ALA A 10 -3.36 7.01 15.58
CA ALA A 10 -2.92 5.63 15.35
C ALA A 10 -2.15 5.46 14.03
N VAL A 11 -2.25 6.44 13.12
CA VAL A 11 -1.69 6.40 11.77
C VAL A 11 -0.59 7.45 11.63
N PRO A 12 0.62 7.08 11.17
CA PRO A 12 1.69 8.03 10.89
C PRO A 12 1.44 8.70 9.52
N TRP A 13 0.59 9.71 9.53
CA TRP A 13 0.15 10.43 8.32
C TRP A 13 1.30 11.02 7.51
N ALA A 14 2.37 11.50 8.15
CA ALA A 14 3.50 12.11 7.46
C ALA A 14 4.12 11.17 6.42
N GLY A 15 4.52 9.95 6.81
CA GLY A 15 5.12 8.99 5.87
C GLY A 15 4.15 8.56 4.76
N SER A 16 2.90 8.28 5.14
CA SER A 16 1.87 7.85 4.20
C SER A 16 1.56 8.92 3.14
N LEU A 17 1.40 10.18 3.58
CA LEU A 17 1.12 11.31 2.70
C LEU A 17 2.35 11.72 1.88
N SER A 18 3.56 11.59 2.41
CA SER A 18 4.79 11.82 1.64
C SER A 18 4.90 10.86 0.45
N CYS A 19 4.56 9.58 0.62
CA CYS A 19 4.52 8.62 -0.49
C CYS A 19 3.51 9.04 -1.57
N LEU A 20 2.31 9.48 -1.19
CA LEU A 20 1.31 9.96 -2.13
C LEU A 20 1.71 11.28 -2.80
N ALA A 21 2.37 12.19 -2.08
CA ALA A 21 2.88 13.43 -2.65
C ALA A 21 3.96 13.18 -3.70
N VAL A 22 4.88 12.23 -3.45
CA VAL A 22 5.88 11.81 -4.44
C VAL A 22 5.21 11.12 -5.62
N ALA A 23 4.21 10.26 -5.39
CA ALA A 23 3.42 9.66 -6.46
C ALA A 23 2.75 10.71 -7.35
N LEU A 24 2.18 11.77 -6.76
CA LEU A 24 1.57 12.88 -7.50
C LEU A 24 2.61 13.69 -8.30
N ALA A 25 3.80 13.92 -7.73
CA ALA A 25 4.90 14.57 -8.46
C ALA A 25 5.36 13.72 -9.66
N LEU A 26 5.35 12.39 -9.54
CA LEU A 26 5.67 11.50 -10.66
C LEU A 26 4.66 11.61 -11.81
N ILE A 27 3.38 11.89 -11.52
CA ILE A 27 2.40 12.16 -12.58
C ILE A 27 2.85 13.35 -13.41
N ALA A 28 3.13 14.50 -12.78
CA ALA A 28 3.58 15.69 -13.49
C ALA A 28 4.87 15.45 -14.31
N VAL A 29 5.79 14.64 -13.80
CA VAL A 29 7.01 14.22 -14.52
C VAL A 29 6.67 13.35 -15.74
N ILE A 30 5.71 12.43 -15.61
CA ILE A 30 5.26 11.58 -16.73
C ILE A 30 4.57 12.43 -17.81
N THR A 31 3.72 13.38 -17.41
CA THR A 31 3.04 14.31 -18.32
C THR A 31 4.06 15.10 -19.16
N GLU A 32 5.10 15.63 -18.51
CA GLU A 32 6.13 16.44 -19.17
C GLU A 32 7.10 15.58 -20.00
N TRP A 33 7.42 14.36 -19.56
CA TRP A 33 8.33 13.44 -20.24
C TRP A 33 7.71 12.05 -20.43
N PRO A 34 6.89 11.86 -21.48
CA PRO A 34 6.18 10.59 -21.74
C PRO A 34 7.10 9.37 -21.89
N ARG A 35 8.37 9.57 -22.28
CA ARG A 35 9.38 8.50 -22.32
C ARG A 35 9.64 7.83 -20.95
N LEU A 36 9.23 8.47 -19.86
CA LEU A 36 9.38 7.96 -18.49
C LEU A 36 8.17 7.15 -18.01
N VAL A 37 7.09 7.02 -18.80
CA VAL A 37 5.89 6.23 -18.46
C VAL A 37 6.27 4.82 -17.99
N GLY A 38 7.20 4.18 -18.70
CA GLY A 38 7.63 2.80 -18.44
C GLY A 38 8.25 2.56 -17.07
N THR A 39 8.77 3.60 -16.40
CA THR A 39 9.38 3.52 -15.07
C THR A 39 8.60 4.31 -14.01
N GLY A 40 8.02 5.45 -14.38
CA GLY A 40 7.26 6.33 -13.51
C GLY A 40 5.96 5.71 -12.99
N LEU A 41 5.17 5.06 -13.86
CA LEU A 41 3.93 4.40 -13.45
C LEU A 41 4.18 3.24 -12.47
N PRO A 42 5.12 2.31 -12.74
CA PRO A 42 5.54 1.30 -11.77
C PRO A 42 5.97 1.88 -10.42
N ALA A 43 6.85 2.90 -10.43
CA ALA A 43 7.34 3.52 -9.20
C ALA A 43 6.21 4.15 -8.39
N MET A 44 5.29 4.86 -9.06
CA MET A 44 4.12 5.46 -8.45
C MET A 44 3.22 4.39 -7.80
N VAL A 45 2.95 3.27 -8.46
CA VAL A 45 2.13 2.18 -7.91
C VAL A 45 2.82 1.45 -6.75
N LEU A 46 4.14 1.36 -6.75
CA LEU A 46 4.90 0.87 -5.59
C LEU A 46 4.81 1.85 -4.40
N LEU A 47 4.90 3.16 -4.65
CA LEU A 47 4.77 4.19 -3.63
C LEU A 47 3.37 4.21 -3.00
N THR A 48 2.31 3.96 -3.77
CA THR A 48 0.95 3.86 -3.23
C THR A 48 0.76 2.60 -2.38
N GLY A 49 1.33 1.47 -2.80
CA GLY A 49 1.41 0.26 -1.98
C GLY A 49 2.19 0.47 -0.68
N ALA A 50 3.32 1.19 -0.75
CA ALA A 50 4.12 1.56 0.41
C ALA A 50 3.37 2.50 1.37
N ALA A 51 2.59 3.46 0.86
CA ALA A 51 1.75 4.35 1.67
C ALA A 51 0.77 3.55 2.54
N ALA A 52 0.14 2.51 1.99
CA ALA A 52 -0.75 1.62 2.74
C ALA A 52 0.00 0.85 3.85
N GLY A 53 1.25 0.44 3.60
CA GLY A 53 2.13 -0.18 4.61
C GLY A 53 2.51 0.78 5.73
N PHE A 54 2.84 2.03 5.41
CA PHE A 54 3.17 3.07 6.39
C PHE A 54 2.01 3.34 7.35
N ALA A 55 0.75 3.13 6.95
CA ALA A 55 -0.38 3.28 7.87
C ALA A 55 -0.28 2.40 9.14
N PHE A 56 0.53 1.34 9.10
CA PHE A 56 0.76 0.41 10.21
C PHE A 56 2.05 0.69 11.00
N ASP A 57 2.87 1.64 10.57
CA ASP A 57 4.04 2.08 11.33
C ASP A 57 3.66 2.74 12.65
N GLU A 58 4.61 2.77 13.59
CA GLU A 58 4.29 2.83 14.99
C GLU A 58 3.94 4.23 15.51
N ALA A 59 2.71 4.38 16.02
CA ALA A 59 2.35 5.29 17.11
C ALA A 59 1.37 4.61 18.10
N ALA A 60 1.35 3.27 18.15
CA ALA A 60 0.29 2.50 18.79
C ALA A 60 0.45 2.28 20.29
N VAL A 61 1.69 2.11 20.81
CA VAL A 61 1.92 1.84 22.24
C VAL A 61 1.26 2.90 23.14
N ARG A 62 1.18 4.16 22.67
CA ARG A 62 0.54 5.27 23.41
C ARG A 62 -0.99 5.33 23.27
N VAL A 63 -1.58 4.68 22.27
CA VAL A 63 -3.01 4.78 21.94
C VAL A 63 -3.79 3.55 22.43
N THR A 64 -3.18 2.36 22.36
CA THR A 64 -3.77 1.09 22.86
C THR A 64 -3.69 0.98 24.39
N SER A 65 -2.75 1.68 25.02
CA SER A 65 -2.56 1.70 26.48
C SER A 65 -3.63 2.48 27.25
N VAL A 66 -4.43 3.32 26.58
CA VAL A 66 -5.39 4.21 27.25
C VAL A 66 -6.71 3.50 27.57
N THR A 67 -7.16 2.51 26.80
CA THR A 67 -8.41 1.75 27.07
C THR A 67 -8.44 0.36 26.38
N VAL A 68 -9.22 -0.58 26.93
CA VAL A 68 -9.55 -1.89 26.28
C VAL A 68 -10.22 -1.72 24.91
N ARG A 69 -10.92 -0.60 24.67
CA ARG A 69 -11.50 -0.29 23.37
C ARG A 69 -10.39 0.08 22.35
N GLY A 70 -9.31 0.73 22.79
CA GLY A 70 -8.20 1.15 21.94
C GLY A 70 -7.51 0.01 21.20
N THR A 71 -7.51 -1.20 21.76
CA THR A 71 -6.93 -2.39 21.11
C THR A 71 -7.73 -2.87 19.89
N ARG A 72 -9.01 -2.50 19.76
CA ARG A 72 -9.85 -2.82 18.59
C ARG A 72 -9.96 -1.66 17.60
N TRP A 73 -10.03 -0.42 18.08
CA TRP A 73 -10.18 0.76 17.23
C TRP A 73 -8.91 1.13 16.46
N ALA A 74 -7.71 0.92 17.04
CA ALA A 74 -6.47 1.27 16.37
C ALA A 74 -6.18 0.42 15.11
N PRO A 75 -6.30 -0.93 15.12
CA PRO A 75 -6.15 -1.74 13.92
C PRO A 75 -7.17 -1.39 12.84
N LEU A 76 -8.43 -1.15 13.23
CA LEU A 76 -9.50 -0.78 12.30
C LEU A 76 -9.24 0.59 11.65
N ALA A 77 -8.83 1.58 12.43
CA ALA A 77 -8.48 2.90 11.91
C ALA A 77 -7.30 2.84 10.93
N ARG A 78 -6.31 1.98 11.18
CA ARG A 78 -5.17 1.76 10.28
C ARG A 78 -5.56 1.05 9.00
N LEU A 79 -6.40 0.02 9.09
CA LEU A 79 -6.92 -0.67 7.91
C LEU A 79 -7.76 0.27 7.04
N LEU A 80 -8.61 1.10 7.66
CA LEU A 80 -9.38 2.11 6.94
C LEU A 80 -8.47 3.16 6.29
N ALA A 81 -7.45 3.63 7.00
CA ALA A 81 -6.47 4.56 6.42
C ALA A 81 -5.71 3.92 5.26
N ALA A 82 -5.22 2.69 5.41
CA ALA A 82 -4.55 1.93 4.36
C ALA A 82 -5.45 1.76 3.13
N LEU A 83 -6.73 1.44 3.34
CA LEU A 83 -7.71 1.31 2.26
C LEU A 83 -7.92 2.64 1.53
N VAL A 84 -8.09 3.74 2.27
CA VAL A 84 -8.25 5.08 1.68
C VAL A 84 -7.01 5.49 0.91
N LEU A 85 -5.81 5.23 1.43
CA LEU A 85 -4.54 5.50 0.75
C LEU A 85 -4.39 4.66 -0.53
N ALA A 86 -4.76 3.38 -0.48
CA ALA A 86 -4.72 2.50 -1.64
C ALA A 86 -5.75 2.91 -2.70
N LEU A 87 -6.96 3.29 -2.31
CA LEU A 87 -7.98 3.83 -3.22
C LEU A 87 -7.52 5.17 -3.84
N GLY A 88 -6.95 6.07 -3.04
CA GLY A 88 -6.37 7.32 -3.54
C GLY A 88 -5.23 7.05 -4.52
N GLY A 89 -4.36 6.09 -4.19
CA GLY A 89 -3.29 5.64 -5.08
C GLY A 89 -3.76 4.98 -6.37
N ALA A 90 -4.84 4.20 -6.32
CA ALA A 90 -5.49 3.65 -7.51
C ALA A 90 -6.09 4.77 -8.38
N GLY A 91 -6.68 5.80 -7.76
CA GLY A 91 -7.13 7.00 -8.47
C GLY A 91 -5.99 7.75 -9.17
N LEU A 92 -4.85 7.93 -8.50
CA LEU A 92 -3.63 8.48 -9.11
C LEU A 92 -3.13 7.61 -10.28
N ALA A 93 -3.18 6.28 -10.11
CA ALA A 93 -2.82 5.34 -11.16
C ALA A 93 -3.71 5.42 -12.39
N VAL A 94 -5.02 5.57 -12.20
CA VAL A 94 -5.97 5.81 -13.29
C VAL A 94 -5.68 7.12 -14.01
N ALA A 95 -5.44 8.20 -13.27
CA ALA A 95 -5.15 9.52 -13.86
C ALA A 95 -3.87 9.49 -14.71
N ALA A 96 -2.78 8.92 -14.18
CA ALA A 96 -1.51 8.84 -14.89
C ALA A 96 -1.55 7.86 -16.07
N ALA A 97 -2.29 6.75 -15.95
CA ALA A 97 -2.49 5.82 -17.06
C ALA A 97 -3.32 6.44 -18.19
N ASP A 98 -4.28 7.31 -17.86
CA ASP A 98 -5.07 8.03 -18.85
C ASP A 98 -4.22 9.00 -19.66
N GLU A 99 -3.36 9.78 -19.00
CA GLU A 99 -2.40 10.65 -19.67
C GLU A 99 -1.43 9.86 -20.57
N ALA A 100 -1.10 8.63 -20.18
CA ALA A 100 -0.23 7.74 -20.93
C ALA A 100 -0.95 6.91 -22.03
N VAL A 101 -2.27 7.05 -22.20
CA VAL A 101 -3.10 6.25 -23.13
C VAL A 101 -2.97 4.74 -22.89
N LEU A 102 -2.92 4.33 -21.62
CA LEU A 102 -2.84 2.94 -21.18
C LEU A 102 -4.17 2.45 -20.58
N ASP A 103 -4.33 1.13 -20.41
CA ASP A 103 -5.52 0.56 -19.77
C ASP A 103 -5.58 0.93 -18.28
N ARG A 104 -6.45 1.90 -17.98
CA ARG A 104 -6.70 2.45 -16.63
C ARG A 104 -7.02 1.36 -15.60
N SER A 105 -7.71 0.30 -16.02
CA SER A 105 -8.25 -0.72 -15.11
C SER A 105 -7.16 -1.63 -14.53
N ASP A 106 -6.14 -1.96 -15.33
CA ASP A 106 -5.03 -2.82 -14.89
C ASP A 106 -4.13 -2.09 -13.88
N TRP A 107 -3.88 -0.79 -14.10
CA TRP A 107 -3.10 0.04 -13.18
C TRP A 107 -3.82 0.27 -11.83
N ALA A 108 -5.13 0.50 -11.86
CA ALA A 108 -5.93 0.58 -10.64
C ALA A 108 -5.91 -0.74 -9.85
N LEU A 109 -6.07 -1.86 -10.55
CA LEU A 109 -6.06 -3.19 -9.95
C LEU A 109 -4.71 -3.52 -9.31
N LEU A 110 -3.61 -3.19 -9.99
CA LEU A 110 -2.27 -3.38 -9.46
C LEU A 110 -2.05 -2.57 -8.16
N ALA A 111 -2.45 -1.30 -8.14
CA ALA A 111 -2.35 -0.46 -6.95
C ALA A 111 -3.13 -1.03 -5.76
N LEU A 112 -4.35 -1.51 -6.01
CA LEU A 112 -5.17 -2.15 -4.97
C LEU A 112 -4.59 -3.47 -4.49
N ALA A 113 -4.01 -4.27 -5.38
CA ALA A 113 -3.40 -5.55 -5.03
C ALA A 113 -2.13 -5.37 -4.19
N LEU A 114 -1.26 -4.44 -4.57
CA LEU A 114 -0.06 -4.13 -3.79
C LEU A 114 -0.43 -3.51 -2.44
N GLY A 115 -1.39 -2.59 -2.39
CA GLY A 115 -1.89 -2.02 -1.14
C GLY A 115 -2.51 -3.07 -0.21
N GLY A 116 -3.26 -4.03 -0.77
CA GLY A 116 -3.82 -5.15 -0.01
C GLY A 116 -2.73 -6.09 0.52
N GLY A 117 -1.76 -6.45 -0.33
CA GLY A 117 -0.63 -7.29 0.04
C GLY A 117 0.22 -6.66 1.15
N THR A 118 0.56 -5.38 1.03
CA THR A 118 1.33 -4.67 2.07
C THR A 118 0.55 -4.58 3.37
N ALA A 119 -0.76 -4.32 3.31
CA ALA A 119 -1.62 -4.30 4.48
C ALA A 119 -1.66 -5.65 5.22
N VAL A 120 -1.80 -6.78 4.51
CA VAL A 120 -1.77 -8.12 5.15
C VAL A 120 -0.48 -8.34 5.91
N VAL A 121 0.65 -8.11 5.23
CA VAL A 121 1.98 -8.38 5.81
C VAL A 121 2.22 -7.45 6.99
N ALA A 122 1.81 -6.18 6.89
CA ALA A 122 1.98 -5.20 7.96
C ALA A 122 1.11 -5.51 9.18
N VAL A 123 -0.14 -5.96 8.97
CA VAL A 123 -0.99 -6.44 10.06
C VAL A 123 -0.41 -7.70 10.70
N PHE A 124 0.08 -8.64 9.89
CA PHE A 124 0.70 -9.87 10.37
C PHE A 124 1.94 -9.60 11.24
N LEU A 125 2.90 -8.82 10.75
CA LEU A 125 4.12 -8.46 11.51
C LEU A 125 3.81 -7.60 12.74
N GLY A 126 2.81 -6.71 12.65
CA GLY A 126 2.33 -5.93 13.79
C GLY A 126 1.85 -6.81 14.95
N ARG A 127 1.32 -8.01 14.67
CA ARG A 127 0.92 -8.97 15.72
C ARG A 127 2.12 -9.62 16.41
N HIS A 128 3.27 -9.67 15.75
CA HIS A 128 4.53 -10.20 16.29
C HIS A 128 5.38 -9.14 17.00
N GLN A 129 4.84 -7.94 17.25
CA GLN A 129 5.53 -6.84 17.95
C GLN A 129 6.84 -6.39 17.29
N VAL A 130 6.94 -6.52 15.97
CA VAL A 130 8.07 -5.97 15.21
C VAL A 130 8.02 -4.44 15.30
N ALA A 131 9.11 -3.82 15.74
CA ALA A 131 9.24 -2.36 15.75
C ALA A 131 9.24 -1.84 14.30
N ARG A 132 8.32 -0.90 13.99
CA ARG A 132 8.17 -0.27 12.65
C ARG A 132 8.02 -1.29 11.49
N PRO A 133 6.95 -2.10 11.49
CA PRO A 133 6.77 -3.13 10.46
C PRO A 133 6.52 -2.51 9.07
N GLY A 134 5.88 -1.35 9.01
CA GLY A 134 5.54 -0.65 7.77
C GLY A 134 6.75 -0.15 7.01
N SER A 135 7.78 0.39 7.67
CA SER A 135 8.96 0.93 6.99
C SER A 135 9.83 -0.16 6.37
N TRP A 136 9.97 -1.30 7.06
CA TRP A 136 10.67 -2.48 6.53
C TRP A 136 9.94 -3.08 5.34
N ILE A 137 8.61 -3.25 5.45
CA ILE A 137 7.77 -3.78 4.36
C ILE A 137 7.74 -2.82 3.18
N ALA A 138 7.58 -1.52 3.42
CA ALA A 138 7.56 -0.51 2.37
C ALA A 138 8.89 -0.51 1.59
N SER A 139 10.02 -0.57 2.31
CA SER A 139 11.35 -0.66 1.69
C SER A 139 11.52 -1.96 0.90
N ALA A 140 11.11 -3.10 1.48
CA ALA A 140 11.18 -4.40 0.83
C ALA A 140 10.27 -4.48 -0.40
N LEU A 141 9.05 -3.93 -0.34
CA LEU A 141 8.12 -3.84 -1.45
C LEU A 141 8.69 -3.02 -2.59
N VAL A 142 9.24 -1.84 -2.29
CA VAL A 142 9.84 -0.97 -3.30
C VAL A 142 11.05 -1.64 -3.92
N LEU A 143 11.95 -2.23 -3.12
CA LEU A 143 13.14 -2.91 -3.64
C LEU A 143 12.77 -4.16 -4.46
N ALA A 144 11.92 -5.04 -3.93
CA ALA A 144 11.49 -6.27 -4.60
C ALA A 144 10.63 -5.98 -5.83
N GLY A 145 9.82 -4.91 -5.82
CA GLY A 145 9.02 -4.47 -6.95
C GLY A 145 9.85 -3.81 -8.05
N LEU A 146 10.87 -3.02 -7.69
CA LEU A 146 11.80 -2.44 -8.66
C LEU A 146 12.77 -3.49 -9.25
N THR A 147 13.03 -4.59 -8.55
CA THR A 147 13.93 -5.65 -9.04
C THR A 147 13.52 -6.20 -10.42
N PRO A 148 12.28 -6.66 -10.65
CA PRO A 148 11.87 -7.11 -11.97
C PRO A 148 11.79 -5.99 -13.00
N LEU A 149 11.60 -4.72 -12.59
CA LEU A 149 11.70 -3.58 -13.51
C LEU A 149 13.13 -3.44 -14.04
N VAL A 150 14.12 -3.49 -13.15
CA VAL A 150 15.55 -3.42 -13.50
C VAL A 150 15.97 -4.62 -14.34
N LEU A 151 15.53 -5.83 -13.97
CA LEU A 151 15.83 -7.05 -14.72
C LEU A 151 15.19 -7.05 -16.11
N ALA A 152 13.95 -6.57 -16.26
CA ALA A 152 13.31 -6.41 -17.56
C ALA A 152 14.08 -5.44 -18.46
N MET A 153 14.61 -4.35 -17.90
CA MET A 153 15.46 -3.39 -18.63
C MET A 153 16.81 -3.97 -19.04
N LEU A 154 17.39 -4.88 -18.26
CA LEU A 154 18.71 -5.45 -18.53
C LEU A 154 18.67 -6.67 -19.46
N VAL A 155 17.58 -7.44 -19.47
CA VAL A 155 17.50 -8.76 -20.13
C VAL A 155 16.41 -8.79 -21.21
N GLU A 156 15.81 -7.65 -21.55
CA GLU A 156 14.70 -7.54 -22.54
C GLU A 156 13.51 -8.49 -22.25
N LEU A 157 13.33 -8.87 -20.99
CA LEU A 157 12.20 -9.69 -20.55
C LEU A 157 10.90 -8.88 -20.56
N ARG A 158 9.77 -9.54 -20.86
CA ARG A 158 8.45 -8.91 -20.80
C ARG A 158 8.19 -8.40 -19.36
N SER A 159 7.91 -7.10 -19.25
CA SER A 159 7.70 -6.42 -17.97
C SER A 159 6.48 -6.98 -17.22
N PRO A 160 6.53 -7.20 -15.89
CA PRO A 160 5.37 -7.60 -15.10
C PRO A 160 4.33 -6.47 -14.92
N TYR A 161 4.67 -5.25 -15.34
CA TYR A 161 3.79 -4.09 -15.28
C TYR A 161 2.89 -4.00 -16.52
N PRO A 162 1.66 -3.46 -16.40
CA PRO A 162 0.71 -3.32 -17.51
C PRO A 162 1.10 -2.19 -18.49
N LEU A 163 2.28 -2.32 -19.10
CA LEU A 163 2.69 -1.50 -20.25
C LEU A 163 1.95 -1.94 -21.52
N GLU A 164 1.59 -3.21 -21.57
CA GLU A 164 0.59 -3.77 -22.49
C GLU A 164 -0.63 -4.20 -21.67
N ALA A 165 -1.79 -4.24 -22.30
CA ALA A 165 -3.01 -4.72 -21.67
C ALA A 165 -2.81 -6.15 -21.13
N TRP A 166 -3.24 -6.39 -19.89
CA TRP A 166 -3.11 -7.70 -19.30
C TRP A 166 -4.01 -8.74 -19.97
N THR A 167 -3.55 -9.99 -19.98
CA THR A 167 -4.41 -11.12 -20.30
C THR A 167 -5.46 -11.31 -19.21
N SER A 168 -6.59 -11.94 -19.54
CA SER A 168 -7.65 -12.26 -18.57
C SER A 168 -7.10 -13.03 -17.37
N THR A 169 -6.20 -13.98 -17.59
CA THR A 169 -5.56 -14.78 -16.53
C THR A 169 -4.76 -13.91 -15.55
N LEU A 170 -3.96 -12.97 -16.05
CA LEU A 170 -3.18 -12.05 -15.19
C LEU A 170 -4.10 -11.13 -14.39
N ARG A 171 -5.14 -10.59 -15.04
CA ARG A 171 -6.14 -9.75 -14.39
C ARG A 171 -6.87 -10.51 -13.28
N THR A 172 -7.26 -11.77 -13.50
CA THR A 172 -7.86 -12.63 -12.46
C THR A 172 -6.89 -12.92 -11.32
N GLY A 173 -5.61 -13.16 -11.62
CA GLY A 173 -4.57 -13.37 -10.62
C GLY A 173 -4.39 -12.16 -9.70
N TRP A 174 -4.22 -10.97 -10.28
CA TRP A 174 -4.11 -9.73 -9.51
C TRP A 174 -5.38 -9.35 -8.75
N ALA A 175 -6.56 -9.60 -9.33
CA ALA A 175 -7.83 -9.41 -8.62
C ALA A 175 -7.94 -10.34 -7.41
N SER A 176 -7.49 -11.59 -7.55
CA SER A 176 -7.46 -12.55 -6.45
C SER A 176 -6.48 -12.09 -5.36
N ILE A 177 -5.29 -11.58 -5.72
CA ILE A 177 -4.34 -10.99 -4.77
C ILE A 177 -4.94 -9.79 -4.04
N ALA A 178 -5.64 -8.91 -4.75
CA ALA A 178 -6.32 -7.75 -4.14
C ALA A 178 -7.38 -8.19 -3.13
N VAL A 179 -8.29 -9.09 -3.54
CA VAL A 179 -9.37 -9.57 -2.68
C VAL A 179 -8.82 -10.32 -1.47
N LEU A 180 -7.92 -11.29 -1.67
CA LEU A 180 -7.29 -12.06 -0.60
C LEU A 180 -6.46 -11.18 0.33
N GLY A 181 -5.79 -10.17 -0.23
CA GLY A 181 -5.06 -9.15 0.51
C GLY A 181 -5.98 -8.41 1.48
N TRP A 182 -6.98 -7.71 0.97
CA TRP A 182 -7.86 -6.90 1.82
C TRP A 182 -8.69 -7.74 2.79
N VAL A 183 -9.22 -8.89 2.36
CA VAL A 183 -9.97 -9.82 3.22
C VAL A 183 -9.06 -10.41 4.30
N GLY A 184 -7.84 -10.82 3.94
CA GLY A 184 -6.84 -11.33 4.87
C GLY A 184 -6.42 -10.28 5.90
N ALA A 185 -6.21 -9.04 5.47
CA ALA A 185 -5.84 -7.93 6.35
C ALA A 185 -6.97 -7.61 7.33
N ALA A 186 -8.21 -7.58 6.84
CA ALA A 186 -9.41 -7.44 7.67
C ALA A 186 -9.52 -8.59 8.68
N TRP A 187 -9.44 -9.83 8.21
CA TRP A 187 -9.53 -11.01 9.07
C TRP A 187 -8.44 -11.01 10.16
N LEU A 188 -7.19 -10.71 9.81
CA LEU A 188 -6.09 -10.60 10.77
C LEU A 188 -6.27 -9.44 11.75
N ALA A 189 -6.85 -8.32 11.32
CA ALA A 189 -7.15 -7.20 12.20
C ALA A 189 -8.28 -7.52 13.20
N PHE A 190 -9.29 -8.31 12.81
CA PHE A 190 -10.42 -8.69 13.65
C PHE A 190 -10.17 -9.93 14.51
N ALA A 191 -9.42 -10.91 14.01
CA ALA A 191 -9.10 -12.17 14.72
C ALA A 191 -7.98 -12.00 15.77
N GLY A 192 -7.45 -10.79 15.94
CA GLY A 192 -6.43 -10.48 16.93
C GLY A 192 -7.00 -10.47 18.34
N ARG A 193 -6.46 -11.30 19.24
CA ARG A 193 -6.65 -11.09 20.68
C ARG A 193 -5.88 -9.82 21.10
N PRO A 194 -6.42 -9.00 22.01
CA PRO A 194 -5.70 -7.83 22.52
C PRO A 194 -4.38 -8.30 23.12
N LEU A 195 -3.27 -7.93 22.49
CA LEU A 195 -1.95 -8.16 23.05
C LEU A 195 -1.83 -7.29 24.30
N ARG A 196 -1.73 -7.92 25.47
CA ARG A 196 -1.25 -7.23 26.67
C ARG A 196 0.20 -6.86 26.36
N HIS A 197 0.49 -5.57 26.19
CA HIS A 197 1.87 -5.12 26.23
C HIS A 197 2.44 -5.54 27.58
N ALA A 198 3.43 -6.44 27.58
CA ALA A 198 4.26 -6.62 28.75
C ALA A 198 4.92 -5.27 29.01
N GLN A 199 4.55 -4.61 30.10
CA GLN A 199 5.22 -3.39 30.50
C GLN A 199 6.69 -3.75 30.78
N PRO A 200 7.66 -3.00 30.25
CA PRO A 200 9.05 -3.08 30.70
C PRO A 200 9.17 -2.63 32.15
#